data_AF-A0A9J6CT01-F1
#
_entry.id   AF-A0A9J6CT01-F1
#
_cell.length_a   1.000
_cell.length_b   1.000
_cell.length_c   1.000
_cell.angle_alpha   90.00
_cell.angle_beta   90.00
_cell.angle_gamma   90.00
#
_symmetry.space_group_name_H-M   'P 1'
#
loop_
_entity.id
_entity.type
_entity.pdbx_description
1 polymer ?
#
loop_
_entity_poly.entity_id
_entity_poly.type
_entity_poly.pdbx_seq_one_letter_code
_entity_poly.pdbx_strand_id
1 'polypeptide(L)'
;MRQRARISFASASDVLLIADGRLDQDPSQISIDEVQRLIEIYPVVLSRHFSRRVKAFIKYIKKNARVLGGKVTDYWWRIEFQKRGSPHLHLVVWIENPPSFETPEGIELIDQVVSCYYPSEQENLELHNLVKKNQRHQHTHTCHKNNSQNCRFAFPRQPCEQTRIVPPSSDEFIRNGGRFCSLKRNSNETYINNYNPEILKLWNANMDIQPCGNNEAIAHYIAKYVAKSEPTDLTGSIAAAIRKIRLEETNISRKLFKICMRILKEREVSAAECAYRLCHLPLRGSSRTTVFLNTRKPEQRYYVLKFEGNEAVGMCSNIFERYEKRPREDSEYDFPNMCLLEFAMRFEVDYKKNDEVEENVDAIEEEQSGRKKYITLTDKKRMAVRKIPAVLLLQYKPYYDESELLGELSAREAFLACEETLKERSAFMETFRERDRQLEIAFTQAHAFNLLGNPEEVVQAELEEEAVPEQLMTDEQFETVRNALNVQQRDLFNLVTRSIQQQMAGSNERLKLFVTGGAGVDDTSDHFITRLYIMIP
;
A
#
# COMPACT_ATOMS: atom_id res chain seq x y z
N MET A 1 12.46 -41.56 4.52
CA MET A 1 13.19 -40.30 4.77
C MET A 1 12.29 -39.12 4.37
N ARG A 2 11.75 -38.40 5.35
CA ARG A 2 10.91 -37.20 5.08
C ARG A 2 11.85 -36.02 4.81
N GLN A 3 12.03 -35.66 3.54
CA GLN A 3 12.65 -34.38 3.16
C GLN A 3 11.81 -33.26 3.80
N ARG A 4 12.38 -32.58 4.79
CA ARG A 4 11.85 -31.31 5.30
C ARG A 4 11.91 -30.32 4.13
N ALA A 5 10.76 -29.99 3.55
CA ALA A 5 10.65 -28.95 2.54
C ALA A 5 11.19 -27.63 3.11
N ARG A 6 12.40 -27.24 2.71
CA ARG A 6 12.87 -25.86 2.84
C ARG A 6 12.04 -25.05 1.88
N ILE A 7 11.21 -24.13 2.39
CA ILE A 7 10.50 -23.15 1.58
C ILE A 7 11.55 -22.19 1.04
N SER A 8 12.12 -22.49 -0.13
CA SER A 8 12.91 -21.54 -0.92
C SER A 8 11.95 -20.82 -1.86
N PHE A 9 11.83 -19.50 -1.72
CA PHE A 9 11.10 -18.69 -2.68
C PHE A 9 12.02 -18.41 -3.86
N ALA A 10 11.65 -18.90 -5.06
CA ALA A 10 12.31 -18.48 -6.30
C ALA A 10 12.33 -16.94 -6.39
N SER A 11 13.42 -16.39 -6.91
CA SER A 11 13.56 -14.96 -7.17
C SER A 11 12.67 -14.52 -8.34
N ALA A 12 12.46 -13.20 -8.48
CA ALA A 12 11.75 -12.66 -9.64
C ALA A 12 12.48 -13.01 -10.95
N SER A 13 13.81 -12.93 -10.96
CA SER A 13 14.67 -13.34 -12.07
C SER A 13 14.42 -14.78 -12.51
N ASP A 14 14.34 -15.72 -11.57
CA ASP A 14 14.10 -17.14 -11.86
C ASP A 14 12.81 -17.31 -12.68
N VAL A 15 11.71 -16.71 -12.20
CA VAL A 15 10.40 -16.89 -12.83
C VAL A 15 10.30 -16.16 -14.16
N LEU A 16 10.99 -15.04 -14.31
CA LEU A 16 11.08 -14.32 -15.58
C LEU A 16 11.90 -15.08 -16.62
N LEU A 17 13.04 -15.67 -16.23
CA LEU A 17 13.83 -16.53 -17.12
C LEU A 17 13.05 -17.78 -17.55
N ILE A 18 12.30 -18.39 -16.63
CA ILE A 18 11.39 -19.51 -16.95
C ILE A 18 10.34 -19.06 -17.98
N ALA A 19 9.71 -17.91 -17.78
CA ALA A 19 8.71 -17.37 -18.71
C ALA A 19 9.30 -17.06 -20.09
N ASP A 20 10.58 -16.67 -20.14
CA ASP A 20 11.34 -16.39 -21.35
C ASP A 20 11.94 -17.64 -22.01
N GLY A 21 11.73 -18.84 -21.45
CA GLY A 21 12.24 -20.10 -21.99
C GLY A 21 13.73 -20.36 -21.70
N ARG A 22 14.36 -19.62 -20.78
CA ARG A 22 15.78 -19.68 -20.43
C ARG A 22 16.03 -20.39 -19.10
N LEU A 23 15.60 -21.64 -19.01
CA LEU A 23 15.61 -22.44 -17.78
C LEU A 23 17.00 -22.67 -17.16
N ASP A 24 18.03 -22.76 -17.99
CA ASP A 24 19.40 -23.10 -17.57
C ASP A 24 20.27 -21.87 -17.26
N GLN A 25 19.73 -20.66 -17.48
CA GLN A 25 20.48 -19.44 -17.21
C GLN A 25 20.47 -19.11 -15.73
N ASP A 26 21.65 -18.86 -15.17
CA ASP A 26 21.79 -18.43 -13.78
C ASP A 26 21.19 -17.01 -13.60
N PRO A 27 20.15 -16.84 -12.77
CA PRO A 27 19.53 -15.55 -12.53
C PRO A 27 20.42 -14.54 -11.79
N SER A 28 21.57 -14.97 -11.24
CA SER A 28 22.58 -14.07 -10.68
C SER A 28 23.48 -13.42 -11.74
N GLN A 29 23.44 -13.90 -12.98
CA GLN A 29 24.30 -13.46 -14.09
C GLN A 29 23.59 -12.53 -15.09
N ILE A 30 22.29 -12.28 -14.93
CA ILE A 30 21.56 -11.34 -15.78
C ILE A 30 21.75 -9.90 -15.30
N SER A 31 21.89 -8.96 -16.24
CA SER A 31 22.03 -7.54 -15.93
C SER A 31 20.69 -6.90 -15.52
N ILE A 32 20.75 -5.72 -14.86
CA ILE A 32 19.54 -4.94 -14.55
C ILE A 32 18.72 -4.65 -15.80
N ASP A 33 19.36 -4.20 -16.87
CA ASP A 33 18.66 -3.76 -18.07
C ASP A 33 17.89 -4.93 -18.71
N GLU A 34 18.46 -6.13 -18.64
CA GLU A 34 17.81 -7.34 -19.10
C GLU A 34 16.65 -7.74 -18.19
N VAL A 35 16.86 -7.70 -16.87
CA VAL A 35 15.83 -7.85 -15.86
C VAL A 35 14.64 -6.92 -16.13
N GLN A 36 14.92 -5.63 -16.37
CA GLN A 36 13.90 -4.63 -16.62
C GLN A 36 13.11 -4.96 -17.88
N ARG A 37 13.81 -5.32 -18.97
CA ARG A 37 13.17 -5.77 -20.21
C ARG A 37 12.24 -6.96 -19.97
N LEU A 38 12.66 -7.93 -19.17
CA LEU A 38 11.82 -9.08 -18.84
C LEU A 38 10.59 -8.70 -18.02
N ILE A 39 10.66 -7.72 -17.12
CA ILE A 39 9.49 -7.20 -16.40
C ILE A 39 8.49 -6.55 -17.38
N GLU A 40 9.01 -5.78 -18.33
CA GLU A 40 8.20 -5.09 -19.34
C GLU A 40 7.50 -6.09 -20.27
N ILE A 41 8.17 -7.19 -20.62
CA ILE A 41 7.61 -8.26 -21.47
C ILE A 41 6.63 -9.15 -20.67
N TYR A 42 6.95 -9.49 -19.42
CA TYR A 42 6.20 -10.45 -18.59
C TYR A 42 5.61 -9.86 -17.29
N PRO A 43 4.86 -8.74 -17.34
CA PRO A 43 4.36 -8.07 -16.14
C PRO A 43 3.34 -8.92 -15.37
N VAL A 44 2.57 -9.77 -16.06
CA VAL A 44 1.62 -10.71 -15.44
C VAL A 44 2.34 -11.77 -14.60
N VAL A 45 3.47 -12.28 -15.09
CA VAL A 45 4.28 -13.27 -14.38
C VAL A 45 4.83 -12.67 -13.10
N LEU A 46 5.41 -11.47 -13.18
CA LEU A 46 5.91 -10.75 -12.01
C LEU A 46 4.81 -10.50 -10.98
N SER A 47 3.67 -9.95 -11.41
CA SER A 47 2.55 -9.61 -10.51
C SER A 47 1.95 -10.82 -9.80
N ARG A 48 1.75 -11.93 -10.54
CA ARG A 48 1.28 -13.19 -9.95
C ARG A 48 2.31 -13.79 -9.00
N HIS A 49 3.58 -13.82 -9.40
CA HIS A 49 4.66 -14.32 -8.57
C HIS A 49 4.76 -13.55 -7.24
N PHE A 50 4.78 -12.22 -7.30
CA PHE A 50 4.78 -11.37 -6.12
C PHE A 50 3.54 -11.62 -5.24
N SER A 51 2.33 -11.68 -5.81
CA SER A 51 1.11 -11.99 -5.07
C SER A 51 1.19 -13.35 -4.35
N ARG A 52 1.71 -14.39 -5.02
CA ARG A 52 1.92 -15.72 -4.43
C ARG A 52 2.94 -15.68 -3.29
N ARG A 53 4.04 -14.93 -3.45
CA ARG A 53 5.04 -14.73 -2.39
C ARG A 53 4.44 -14.03 -1.17
N VAL A 54 3.66 -12.97 -1.36
CA VAL A 54 2.94 -12.28 -0.27
C VAL A 54 2.01 -13.25 0.46
N LYS A 55 1.17 -14.02 -0.27
CA LYS A 55 0.26 -15.01 0.32
C LYS A 55 1.01 -16.04 1.16
N ALA A 56 2.09 -16.60 0.62
CA ALA A 56 2.90 -17.60 1.30
C ALA A 56 3.64 -17.01 2.52
N PHE A 57 4.09 -15.76 2.44
CA PHE A 57 4.69 -15.03 3.55
C PHE A 57 3.69 -14.81 4.69
N ILE A 58 2.48 -14.34 4.40
CA ILE A 58 1.42 -14.20 5.41
C ILE A 58 1.08 -15.55 6.05
N LYS A 59 1.00 -16.62 5.25
CA LYS A 59 0.79 -17.99 5.78
C LYS A 59 1.94 -18.43 6.68
N TYR A 60 3.18 -18.10 6.33
CA TYR A 60 4.38 -18.44 7.11
C TYR A 60 4.38 -17.74 8.47
N ILE A 61 4.22 -16.42 8.54
CA ILE A 61 4.25 -15.69 9.80
C ILE A 61 3.09 -16.08 10.73
N LYS A 62 1.92 -16.44 10.17
CA LYS A 62 0.78 -16.93 10.97
C LYS A 62 1.03 -18.31 11.59
N LYS A 63 1.79 -19.18 10.93
CA LYS A 63 2.07 -20.55 11.42
C LYS A 63 3.30 -20.60 12.34
N ASN A 64 4.18 -19.61 12.30
CA ASN A 64 5.45 -19.63 13.01
C ASN A 64 5.56 -18.46 13.99
N ALA A 65 5.05 -18.67 15.22
CA ALA A 65 5.03 -17.65 16.26
C ALA A 65 6.41 -17.07 16.59
N ARG A 66 7.47 -17.87 16.51
CA ARG A 66 8.84 -17.43 16.84
C ARG A 66 9.36 -16.30 15.95
N VAL A 67 8.94 -16.25 14.69
CA VAL A 67 9.49 -15.33 13.67
C VAL A 67 9.32 -13.87 14.08
N LEU A 68 8.17 -13.54 14.66
CA LEU A 68 7.81 -12.21 15.13
C LEU A 68 7.70 -12.15 16.65
N GLY A 69 8.27 -13.14 17.36
CA GLY A 69 8.31 -13.18 18.81
C GLY A 69 6.97 -13.46 19.52
N GLY A 70 5.95 -13.89 18.79
CA GLY A 70 4.70 -14.39 19.35
C GLY A 70 3.68 -14.76 18.26
N LYS A 71 2.52 -15.27 18.68
CA LYS A 71 1.47 -15.69 17.73
C LYS A 71 0.82 -14.48 17.09
N VAL A 72 0.76 -14.47 15.75
CA VAL A 72 0.05 -13.43 14.99
C VAL A 72 -1.47 -13.58 15.20
N THR A 73 -2.10 -12.55 15.77
CA THR A 73 -3.55 -12.49 16.03
C THR A 73 -4.29 -11.73 14.94
N ASP A 74 -3.70 -10.64 14.46
CA ASP A 74 -4.25 -9.78 13.43
C ASP A 74 -3.18 -9.31 12.45
N TYR A 75 -3.61 -8.90 11.26
CA TYR A 75 -2.73 -8.28 10.28
C TYR A 75 -3.51 -7.40 9.32
N TRP A 76 -2.82 -6.43 8.74
CA TRP A 76 -3.31 -5.61 7.64
C TRP A 76 -2.19 -5.43 6.63
N TRP A 77 -2.49 -5.54 5.34
CA TRP A 77 -1.51 -5.25 4.31
C TRP A 77 -2.07 -4.50 3.12
N ARG A 78 -1.18 -3.79 2.43
CA ARG A 78 -1.43 -3.14 1.15
C ARG A 78 -0.23 -3.31 0.24
N ILE A 79 -0.52 -3.57 -1.04
CA ILE A 79 0.45 -3.49 -2.11
C ILE A 79 0.41 -2.08 -2.68
N GLU A 80 1.57 -1.44 -2.71
CA GLU A 80 1.79 -0.16 -3.36
C GLU A 80 2.70 -0.35 -4.57
N PHE A 81 2.36 0.30 -5.68
CA PHE A 81 3.26 0.43 -6.83
C PHE A 81 3.76 1.86 -6.85
N GLN A 82 5.05 2.05 -6.61
CA GLN A 82 5.67 3.36 -6.76
C GLN A 82 5.85 3.65 -8.27
N LYS A 83 6.08 4.91 -8.66
CA LYS A 83 6.40 5.32 -10.05
C LYS A 83 7.62 4.58 -10.67
N ARG A 84 8.31 3.76 -9.86
CA ARG A 84 9.47 2.94 -10.19
C ARG A 84 9.10 1.52 -10.65
N GLY A 85 7.81 1.17 -10.65
CA GLY A 85 7.29 -0.07 -11.22
C GLY A 85 7.36 -1.32 -10.34
N SER A 86 8.18 -1.36 -9.27
CA SER A 86 8.24 -2.51 -8.37
C SER A 86 7.09 -2.52 -7.34
N PRO A 87 6.52 -3.69 -7.03
CA PRO A 87 5.49 -3.81 -5.99
C PRO A 87 6.10 -3.78 -4.58
N HIS A 88 5.48 -3.03 -3.67
CA HIS A 88 5.90 -2.85 -2.29
C HIS A 88 4.83 -3.41 -1.36
N LEU A 89 5.23 -4.20 -0.37
CA LEU A 89 4.32 -4.73 0.64
C LEU A 89 4.42 -3.87 1.90
N HIS A 90 3.34 -3.16 2.20
CA HIS A 90 3.10 -2.56 3.50
C HIS A 90 2.32 -3.54 4.35
N LEU A 91 2.84 -3.92 5.52
CA LEU A 91 2.26 -4.91 6.41
C LEU A 91 2.30 -4.42 7.86
N VAL A 92 1.20 -4.58 8.57
CA VAL A 92 1.08 -4.41 10.01
C VAL A 92 0.62 -5.74 10.60
N VAL A 93 1.22 -6.18 11.70
CA VAL A 93 0.99 -7.51 12.29
C VAL A 93 0.85 -7.40 13.79
N TRP A 94 -0.28 -7.81 14.37
CA TRP A 94 -0.47 -7.85 15.82
C TRP A 94 -0.05 -9.19 16.40
N ILE A 95 0.67 -9.12 17.52
CA ILE A 95 1.15 -10.28 18.27
C ILE A 95 0.27 -10.50 19.51
N GLU A 96 0.06 -11.75 19.90
CA GLU A 96 -0.69 -12.15 21.07
C GLU A 96 0.08 -11.81 22.35
N ASN A 97 -0.49 -10.92 23.18
CA ASN A 97 0.01 -10.56 24.51
C ASN A 97 1.53 -10.28 24.58
N PRO A 98 2.07 -9.35 23.76
CA PRO A 98 3.48 -9.00 23.87
C PRO A 98 3.75 -8.30 25.22
N PRO A 99 4.92 -8.52 25.85
CA PRO A 99 5.37 -7.68 26.95
C PRO A 99 5.45 -6.22 26.52
N SER A 100 5.26 -5.29 27.46
CA SER A 100 5.42 -3.86 27.17
C SER A 100 6.85 -3.59 26.70
N PHE A 101 7.00 -2.87 25.59
CA PHE A 101 8.32 -2.51 25.04
C PHE A 101 9.17 -1.64 25.98
N GLU A 102 8.59 -1.08 27.04
CA GLU A 102 9.32 -0.33 28.07
C GLU A 102 9.95 -1.24 29.15
N THR A 103 9.58 -2.52 29.19
CA THR A 103 10.11 -3.51 30.13
C THR A 103 11.34 -4.22 29.57
N PRO A 104 12.24 -4.77 30.41
CA PRO A 104 13.38 -5.57 29.95
C PRO A 104 12.96 -6.70 29.00
N GLU A 105 11.87 -7.39 29.30
CA GLU A 105 11.32 -8.47 28.48
C GLU A 105 10.85 -7.96 27.11
N GLY A 106 10.29 -6.74 27.06
CA GLY A 106 9.91 -6.09 25.81
C GLY A 106 11.11 -5.66 24.96
N ILE A 107 12.18 -5.17 25.59
CA ILE A 107 13.42 -4.85 24.88
C ILE A 107 14.09 -6.11 24.33
N GLU A 108 14.12 -7.21 25.10
CA GLU A 108 14.61 -8.51 24.64
C GLU A 108 13.79 -9.03 23.44
N LEU A 109 12.46 -8.87 23.49
CA LEU A 109 11.59 -9.20 22.36
C LEU A 109 11.93 -8.37 21.11
N ILE A 110 12.18 -7.07 21.26
CA ILE A 110 12.61 -6.21 20.14
C ILE A 110 13.92 -6.73 19.57
N ASP A 111 14.93 -6.97 20.40
CA ASP A 111 16.25 -7.45 19.96
C ASP A 111 16.20 -8.84 19.31
N GLN A 112 15.25 -9.69 19.72
CA GLN A 112 15.00 -10.98 19.08
C GLN A 112 14.41 -10.83 17.68
N VAL A 113 13.49 -9.89 17.48
CA VAL A 113 12.68 -9.78 16.26
C VAL A 113 13.26 -8.81 15.24
N VAL A 114 13.90 -7.75 15.71
CA VAL A 114 14.39 -6.63 14.91
C VAL A 114 15.89 -6.47 15.13
N SER A 115 16.64 -6.58 14.05
CA SER A 115 18.09 -6.44 14.07
C SER A 115 18.55 -5.39 13.07
N CYS A 116 19.69 -4.77 13.38
CA CYS A 116 20.51 -4.06 12.39
C CYS A 116 21.96 -4.58 12.36
N TYR A 117 22.18 -5.76 12.97
CA TYR A 117 23.50 -6.37 13.08
C TYR A 117 24.06 -6.72 11.71
N TYR A 118 25.35 -6.45 11.50
CA TYR A 118 26.05 -6.84 10.29
C TYR A 118 27.09 -7.91 10.60
N PRO A 119 26.75 -9.21 10.47
CA PRO A 119 27.66 -10.29 10.81
C PRO A 119 28.89 -10.28 9.91
N SER A 120 30.02 -10.73 10.43
CA SER A 120 31.21 -11.02 9.62
C SER A 120 30.97 -12.24 8.71
N GLU A 121 31.81 -12.38 7.68
CA GLU A 121 31.76 -13.53 6.77
C GLU A 121 32.04 -14.86 7.50
N GLN A 122 32.87 -14.83 8.55
CA GLN A 122 33.20 -16.00 9.37
C GLN A 122 32.04 -16.43 10.27
N GLU A 123 31.27 -15.48 10.81
CA GLU A 123 30.13 -15.77 11.70
C GLU A 123 28.94 -16.31 10.92
N ASN A 124 28.57 -15.66 9.81
CA ASN A 124 27.40 -16.04 9.01
C ASN A 124 27.48 -15.50 7.59
N LEU A 125 28.18 -16.22 6.70
CA LEU A 125 28.35 -15.83 5.29
C LEU A 125 27.03 -15.56 4.56
N GLU A 126 26.00 -16.39 4.78
CA GLU A 126 24.69 -16.23 4.15
C GLU A 126 24.04 -14.91 4.58
N LEU A 127 23.95 -14.65 5.89
CA LEU A 127 23.32 -13.43 6.40
C LEU A 127 24.17 -12.19 6.07
N HIS A 128 25.50 -12.31 6.10
CA HIS A 128 26.42 -11.24 5.68
C HIS A 128 26.08 -10.78 4.26
N ASN A 129 26.01 -11.72 3.31
CA ASN A 129 25.70 -11.42 1.92
C ASN A 129 24.31 -10.81 1.76
N LEU A 130 23.30 -11.33 2.47
CA LEU A 130 21.94 -10.79 2.44
C LEU A 130 21.84 -9.38 3.02
N VAL A 131 22.50 -9.09 4.14
CA VAL A 131 22.50 -7.76 4.78
C VAL A 131 23.25 -6.77 3.89
N LYS A 132 24.44 -7.14 3.40
CA LYS A 132 25.26 -6.34 2.49
C LYS A 132 24.48 -5.98 1.21
N LYS A 133 23.77 -6.96 0.65
CA LYS A 133 22.99 -6.79 -0.58
C LYS A 133 21.71 -5.99 -0.38
N ASN A 134 20.91 -6.32 0.63
CA ASN A 134 19.52 -5.87 0.73
C ASN A 134 19.28 -4.81 1.79
N GLN A 135 20.12 -4.69 2.81
CA GLN A 135 19.86 -3.84 3.98
C GLN A 135 20.85 -2.68 4.16
N ARG A 136 21.96 -2.68 3.42
CA ARG A 136 22.90 -1.56 3.44
C ARG A 136 22.37 -0.39 2.64
N HIS A 137 22.10 0.71 3.33
CA HIS A 137 21.71 1.98 2.74
C HIS A 137 22.86 2.56 1.92
N GLN A 138 22.55 2.99 0.70
CA GLN A 138 23.43 3.80 -0.13
C GLN A 138 22.71 5.12 -0.40
N HIS A 139 23.44 6.24 -0.34
CA HIS A 139 22.85 7.52 -0.63
C HIS A 139 22.54 7.66 -2.10
N THR A 140 21.48 8.40 -2.33
CA THR A 140 20.73 8.41 -3.55
C THR A 140 20.10 9.78 -3.74
N HIS A 141 19.71 10.18 -4.96
CA HIS A 141 19.02 11.47 -5.13
C HIS A 141 17.67 11.47 -4.36
N THR A 142 17.05 10.30 -4.11
CA THR A 142 15.86 10.24 -3.24
C THR A 142 16.12 10.42 -1.76
N CYS A 143 17.37 10.31 -1.30
CA CYS A 143 17.69 10.57 0.09
C CYS A 143 17.44 12.03 0.46
N HIS A 144 17.63 12.94 -0.50
CA HIS A 144 17.65 14.39 -0.28
C HIS A 144 16.42 15.00 -0.96
N LYS A 145 15.30 15.04 -0.24
CA LYS A 145 14.09 15.72 -0.71
C LYS A 145 14.20 17.21 -0.39
N ASN A 146 13.76 18.08 -1.30
CA ASN A 146 13.76 19.54 -1.11
C ASN A 146 15.14 20.13 -0.77
N ASN A 147 16.21 19.68 -1.45
CA ASN A 147 17.60 20.11 -1.20
C ASN A 147 18.11 19.92 0.25
N SER A 148 17.47 19.04 1.04
CA SER A 148 17.93 18.77 2.40
C SER A 148 19.31 18.09 2.40
N GLN A 149 20.25 18.64 3.14
CA GLN A 149 21.56 18.02 3.39
C GLN A 149 21.44 16.71 4.21
N ASN A 150 20.32 16.54 4.93
CA ASN A 150 20.07 15.36 5.74
C ASN A 150 19.31 14.29 4.96
N CYS A 151 19.71 13.03 5.14
CA CYS A 151 19.00 11.90 4.57
C CYS A 151 17.61 11.77 5.20
N ARG A 152 16.56 11.74 4.36
CA ARG A 152 15.15 11.56 4.81
C ARG A 152 14.90 10.29 5.63
N PHE A 153 15.80 9.31 5.54
CA PHE A 153 15.71 8.05 6.27
C PHE A 153 16.51 8.05 7.58
N ALA A 154 17.15 9.19 7.92
CA ALA A 154 18.04 9.41 9.05
C ALA A 154 19.32 8.54 9.04
N PHE A 155 19.91 8.33 7.86
CA PHE A 155 21.24 7.71 7.73
C PHE A 155 22.35 8.78 7.67
N PRO A 156 23.54 8.55 8.28
CA PRO A 156 23.85 7.42 9.16
C PRO A 156 23.08 7.49 10.49
N ARG A 157 22.59 6.35 10.96
CA ARG A 157 21.96 6.26 12.29
C ARG A 157 23.03 6.19 13.36
N GLN A 158 22.79 6.83 14.49
CA GLN A 158 23.75 6.91 15.58
C GLN A 158 24.03 5.53 16.21
N PRO A 159 25.28 5.23 16.57
CA PRO A 159 25.59 4.07 17.40
C PRO A 159 24.84 4.12 18.75
N CYS A 160 24.44 2.96 19.25
CA CYS A 160 23.73 2.82 20.50
C CYS A 160 24.17 1.52 21.18
N GLU A 161 24.58 1.58 22.45
CA GLU A 161 25.11 0.40 23.17
C GLU A 161 24.03 -0.64 23.48
N GLN A 162 22.79 -0.20 23.67
CA GLN A 162 21.64 -1.01 24.05
C GLN A 162 20.37 -0.48 23.37
N THR A 163 19.44 -1.37 23.07
CA THR A 163 18.14 -0.98 22.53
C THR A 163 17.34 -0.22 23.58
N ARG A 164 16.77 0.93 23.20
CA ARG A 164 15.95 1.76 24.09
C ARG A 164 14.75 2.36 23.37
N ILE A 165 13.69 2.58 24.14
CA ILE A 165 12.52 3.32 23.67
C ILE A 165 12.84 4.80 23.65
N VAL A 166 12.43 5.46 22.57
CA VAL A 166 12.67 6.88 22.35
C VAL A 166 11.39 7.63 22.68
N PRO A 167 11.38 8.51 23.70
CA PRO A 167 10.20 9.29 24.04
C PRO A 167 9.77 10.16 22.86
N PRO A 168 8.48 10.17 22.47
CA PRO A 168 7.99 10.93 21.31
C PRO A 168 8.29 12.44 21.36
N SER A 169 8.52 13.00 22.54
CA SER A 169 8.84 14.42 22.75
C SER A 169 10.34 14.74 22.77
N SER A 170 11.22 13.76 22.59
CA SER A 170 12.67 13.94 22.68
C SER A 170 13.29 14.39 21.36
N ASP A 171 14.38 15.16 21.41
CA ASP A 171 15.15 15.52 20.20
C ASP A 171 15.68 14.28 19.46
N GLU A 172 15.89 13.17 20.18
CA GLU A 172 16.28 11.89 19.58
C GLU A 172 15.18 11.32 18.69
N PHE A 173 13.91 11.44 19.09
CA PHE A 173 12.76 11.01 18.28
C PHE A 173 12.74 11.76 16.94
N ILE A 174 12.93 13.07 17.00
CA ILE A 174 13.04 13.96 15.83
C ILE A 174 14.21 13.50 14.94
N ARG A 175 15.43 13.45 15.48
CA ARG A 175 16.64 13.07 14.73
C ARG A 175 16.56 11.68 14.11
N ASN A 176 15.89 10.73 14.77
CA ASN A 176 15.71 9.38 14.26
C ASN A 176 14.56 9.22 13.26
N GLY A 177 13.96 10.33 12.81
CA GLY A 177 12.88 10.33 11.82
C GLY A 177 11.57 9.79 12.38
N GLY A 178 11.29 10.03 13.65
CA GLY A 178 10.05 9.61 14.33
C GLY A 178 10.00 8.13 14.69
N ARG A 179 11.14 7.45 14.81
CA ARG A 179 11.20 6.03 15.18
C ARG A 179 11.01 5.86 16.69
N PHE A 180 10.12 4.94 17.05
CA PHE A 180 9.77 4.61 18.44
C PHE A 180 10.93 4.03 19.25
N CYS A 181 11.87 3.34 18.60
CA CYS A 181 13.01 2.72 19.26
C CYS A 181 14.34 3.04 18.57
N SER A 182 15.38 3.22 19.38
CA SER A 182 16.78 3.21 18.97
C SER A 182 17.33 1.82 19.24
N LEU A 183 17.67 1.08 18.18
CA LEU A 183 18.24 -0.27 18.32
C LEU A 183 19.71 -0.19 18.71
N LYS A 184 20.16 -1.20 19.45
CA LYS A 184 21.58 -1.49 19.65
C LYS A 184 22.29 -1.56 18.30
N ARG A 185 23.32 -0.75 18.14
CA ARG A 185 24.02 -0.51 16.87
C ARG A 185 25.47 -0.12 17.12
N ASN A 186 26.40 -0.80 16.48
CA ASN A 186 27.82 -0.38 16.47
C ASN A 186 28.13 0.59 15.32
N SER A 187 29.35 1.10 15.28
CA SER A 187 29.83 2.05 14.25
C SER A 187 29.76 1.49 12.82
N ASN A 188 29.94 0.18 12.64
CA ASN A 188 29.90 -0.48 11.33
C ASN A 188 28.47 -0.67 10.81
N GLU A 189 27.47 -0.54 11.67
CA GLU A 189 26.06 -0.78 11.37
C GLU A 189 25.28 0.51 11.12
N THR A 190 25.92 1.67 11.18
CA THR A 190 25.32 3.01 11.01
C THR A 190 24.52 3.18 9.71
N TYR A 191 24.83 2.40 8.67
CA TYR A 191 24.13 2.39 7.38
C TYR A 191 23.22 1.17 7.15
N ILE A 192 23.05 0.30 8.15
CA ILE A 192 22.23 -0.90 8.01
C ILE A 192 20.78 -0.57 8.41
N ASN A 193 19.82 -0.95 7.56
CA ASN A 193 18.40 -0.82 7.85
C ASN A 193 17.94 -1.87 8.87
N ASN A 194 16.75 -1.67 9.44
CA ASN A 194 16.18 -2.64 10.38
C ASN A 194 15.59 -3.82 9.61
N TYR A 195 15.95 -5.03 9.99
CA TYR A 195 15.47 -6.26 9.36
C TYR A 195 15.20 -7.36 10.39
N ASN A 196 14.42 -8.35 10.01
CA ASN A 196 14.31 -9.60 10.76
C ASN A 196 15.19 -10.66 10.06
N PRO A 197 16.14 -11.31 10.74
CA PRO A 197 17.08 -12.24 10.09
C PRO A 197 16.41 -13.42 9.37
N GLU A 198 15.34 -13.99 9.95
CA GLU A 198 14.62 -15.12 9.35
C GLU A 198 13.80 -14.67 8.13
N ILE A 199 13.10 -13.54 8.24
CA ILE A 199 12.34 -12.97 7.12
C ILE A 199 13.29 -12.52 6.02
N LEU A 200 14.48 -12.01 6.33
CA LEU A 200 15.45 -11.60 5.30
C LEU A 200 15.94 -12.80 4.49
N LYS A 201 16.20 -13.93 5.12
CA LYS A 201 16.54 -15.18 4.41
C LYS A 201 15.40 -15.68 3.54
N LEU A 202 14.16 -15.58 4.03
CA LEU A 202 12.97 -16.04 3.32
C LEU A 202 12.57 -15.12 2.16
N TRP A 203 12.59 -13.81 2.40
CA TRP A 203 12.09 -12.79 1.51
C TRP A 203 13.17 -12.25 0.56
N ASN A 204 14.44 -12.29 0.97
CA ASN A 204 15.60 -11.87 0.18
C ASN A 204 15.37 -10.54 -0.57
N ALA A 205 14.85 -9.54 0.15
CA ALA A 205 14.68 -8.19 -0.36
C ALA A 205 14.78 -7.18 0.78
N ASN A 206 14.93 -5.90 0.43
CA ASN A 206 14.97 -4.81 1.40
C ASN A 206 13.71 -4.83 2.27
N MET A 207 13.90 -4.63 3.57
CA MET A 207 12.78 -4.47 4.49
C MET A 207 13.09 -3.38 5.52
N ASP A 208 12.05 -2.84 6.12
CA ASP A 208 12.13 -1.91 7.23
C ASP A 208 11.11 -2.37 8.27
N ILE A 209 11.59 -3.22 9.19
CA ILE A 209 10.77 -3.73 10.29
C ILE A 209 10.91 -2.81 11.51
N GLN A 210 9.78 -2.45 12.11
CA GLN A 210 9.75 -1.50 13.22
C GLN A 210 8.73 -1.97 14.28
N PRO A 211 9.10 -1.96 15.57
CA PRO A 211 8.12 -2.02 16.64
C PRO A 211 7.38 -0.68 16.74
N CYS A 212 6.10 -0.73 17.08
CA CYS A 212 5.21 0.41 17.20
C CYS A 212 4.49 0.37 18.54
N GLY A 213 5.03 1.04 19.57
CA GLY A 213 4.38 1.09 20.87
C GLY A 213 3.16 2.01 20.97
N ASN A 214 2.58 2.47 19.85
CA ASN A 214 1.41 3.35 19.87
C ASN A 214 0.35 2.99 18.82
N ASN A 215 -0.86 2.69 19.29
CA ASN A 215 -2.05 2.47 18.47
C ASN A 215 -2.39 3.66 17.55
N GLU A 216 -2.21 4.90 17.99
CA GLU A 216 -2.46 6.08 17.15
C GLU A 216 -1.47 6.17 15.99
N ALA A 217 -0.19 5.85 16.23
CA ALA A 217 0.84 5.83 15.18
C ALA A 217 0.52 4.76 14.12
N ILE A 218 0.01 3.60 14.55
CA ILE A 218 -0.46 2.54 13.65
C ILE A 218 -1.69 2.97 12.87
N ALA A 219 -2.67 3.60 13.52
CA ALA A 219 -3.86 4.12 12.85
C ALA A 219 -3.47 5.18 11.81
N HIS A 220 -2.54 6.08 12.14
CA HIS A 220 -2.02 7.08 11.21
C HIS A 220 -1.26 6.44 10.05
N TYR A 221 -0.43 5.43 10.29
CA TYR A 221 0.25 4.69 9.21
C TYR A 221 -0.75 4.02 8.27
N ILE A 222 -1.72 3.27 8.81
CA ILE A 222 -2.73 2.60 8.02
C ILE A 222 -3.52 3.64 7.24
N ALA A 223 -3.96 4.73 7.86
CA ALA A 223 -4.65 5.83 7.20
C ALA A 223 -3.79 6.45 6.10
N LYS A 224 -2.51 6.71 6.34
CA LYS A 224 -1.56 7.26 5.35
C LYS A 224 -1.45 6.36 4.12
N TYR A 225 -1.41 5.04 4.27
CA TYR A 225 -1.30 4.12 3.14
C TYR A 225 -2.65 3.75 2.54
N VAL A 226 -3.76 3.78 3.29
CA VAL A 226 -5.13 3.60 2.78
C VAL A 226 -5.56 4.83 1.97
N ALA A 227 -5.36 6.01 2.53
CA ALA A 227 -5.70 7.30 1.95
C ALA A 227 -4.57 7.93 1.14
N LYS A 228 -3.45 7.20 0.91
CA LYS A 228 -2.39 7.66 0.03
C LYS A 228 -3.02 7.99 -1.31
N SER A 229 -3.07 9.28 -1.61
CA SER A 229 -3.51 9.74 -2.92
C SER A 229 -2.58 9.11 -3.95
N GLU A 230 -3.15 8.63 -5.05
CA GLU A 230 -2.35 8.30 -6.22
C GLU A 230 -1.52 9.55 -6.54
N PRO A 231 -0.21 9.43 -6.84
CA PRO A 231 0.64 10.59 -7.09
C PRO A 231 -0.08 11.55 -8.01
N THR A 232 -0.44 12.72 -7.47
CA THR A 232 -1.11 13.80 -8.19
C THR A 232 -0.11 14.54 -9.06
N ASP A 233 0.61 13.79 -9.88
CA ASP A 233 1.03 14.28 -11.19
C ASP A 233 -0.19 14.32 -12.13
N LEU A 234 -1.40 14.47 -11.57
CA LEU A 234 -2.37 15.35 -12.19
C LEU A 234 -1.72 16.73 -12.30
N THR A 235 -0.92 16.90 -13.34
CA THR A 235 -0.38 18.17 -13.83
C THR A 235 -1.44 19.26 -13.66
N GLY A 236 -1.06 20.49 -13.33
CA GLY A 236 -2.01 21.62 -13.22
C GLY A 236 -3.00 21.71 -14.40
N SER A 237 -2.58 21.18 -15.56
CA SER A 237 -3.38 20.86 -16.75
C SER A 237 -4.67 20.06 -16.49
N ILE A 238 -4.67 19.00 -15.67
CA ILE A 238 -5.86 18.18 -15.39
C ILE A 238 -6.82 18.91 -14.46
N ALA A 239 -6.31 19.57 -13.42
CA ALA A 239 -7.14 20.44 -12.58
C ALA A 239 -7.77 21.57 -13.41
N ALA A 240 -7.02 22.16 -14.35
CA ALA A 240 -7.54 23.13 -15.30
C ALA A 240 -8.57 22.54 -16.27
N ALA A 241 -8.33 21.33 -16.80
CA ALA A 241 -9.26 20.63 -17.69
C ALA A 241 -10.55 20.23 -16.99
N ILE A 242 -10.49 19.72 -15.76
CA ILE A 242 -11.66 19.40 -14.94
C ILE A 242 -12.45 20.67 -14.62
N ARG A 243 -11.78 21.78 -14.29
CA ARG A 243 -12.43 23.10 -14.12
C ARG A 243 -13.16 23.54 -15.38
N LYS A 244 -12.53 23.45 -16.56
CA LYS A 244 -13.17 23.75 -17.85
C LYS A 244 -14.39 22.85 -18.11
N ILE A 245 -14.27 21.53 -17.91
CA ILE A 245 -15.38 20.57 -18.11
C ILE A 245 -16.56 20.85 -17.15
N ARG A 246 -16.27 21.27 -15.91
CA ARG A 246 -17.31 21.63 -14.94
C ARG A 246 -18.14 22.83 -15.40
N LEU A 247 -17.50 23.81 -16.03
CA LEU A 247 -18.12 25.04 -16.54
C LEU A 247 -18.89 24.84 -17.85
N GLU A 248 -18.74 23.70 -18.55
CA GLU A 248 -19.50 23.44 -19.78
C GLU A 248 -21.01 23.35 -19.52
N GLU A 249 -21.85 23.86 -20.41
CA GLU A 249 -23.31 23.65 -20.35
C GLU A 249 -23.71 22.29 -20.94
N THR A 250 -23.33 21.20 -20.28
CA THR A 250 -23.72 19.83 -20.66
C THR A 250 -24.27 19.04 -19.47
N ASN A 251 -24.92 17.90 -19.73
CA ASN A 251 -25.45 17.07 -18.64
C ASN A 251 -24.30 16.45 -17.80
N ILE A 252 -24.60 16.19 -16.53
CA ILE A 252 -23.63 15.70 -15.54
C ILE A 252 -22.93 14.41 -16.00
N SER A 253 -23.66 13.49 -16.64
CA SER A 253 -23.10 12.24 -17.12
C SER A 253 -22.01 12.44 -18.19
N ARG A 254 -22.18 13.39 -19.14
CA ARG A 254 -21.15 13.72 -20.13
C ARG A 254 -19.95 14.44 -19.50
N LYS A 255 -20.18 15.31 -18.53
CA LYS A 255 -19.10 15.95 -17.75
C LYS A 255 -18.26 14.91 -17.03
N LEU A 256 -18.91 14.00 -16.30
CA LEU A 256 -18.25 12.89 -15.61
C LEU A 256 -17.49 12.01 -16.59
N PHE A 257 -18.09 11.64 -17.72
CA PHE A 257 -17.40 10.85 -18.74
C PHE A 257 -16.15 11.56 -19.28
N LYS A 258 -16.22 12.86 -19.61
CA LYS A 258 -15.06 13.65 -20.04
C LYS A 258 -13.97 13.74 -18.97
N ILE A 259 -14.36 13.94 -17.71
CA ILE A 259 -13.44 13.94 -16.56
C ILE A 259 -12.76 12.57 -16.43
N CYS A 260 -13.53 11.47 -16.47
CA CYS A 260 -13.01 10.11 -16.42
C CYS A 260 -12.04 9.85 -17.58
N MET A 261 -12.39 10.22 -18.82
CA MET A 261 -11.53 10.04 -19.98
C MET A 261 -10.23 10.86 -19.88
N ARG A 262 -10.28 12.08 -19.32
CA ARG A 262 -9.07 12.88 -19.08
C ARG A 262 -8.19 12.25 -18.01
N ILE A 263 -8.77 11.79 -16.90
CA ILE A 263 -8.03 11.09 -15.84
C ILE A 263 -7.40 9.80 -16.39
N LEU A 264 -8.15 9.01 -17.18
CA LEU A 264 -7.65 7.76 -17.76
C LEU A 264 -6.50 7.96 -18.75
N LYS A 265 -6.50 9.06 -19.52
CA LYS A 265 -5.45 9.35 -20.51
C LYS A 265 -4.12 9.76 -19.91
N GLU A 266 -4.13 10.27 -18.69
CA GLU A 266 -2.97 10.90 -18.06
C GLU A 266 -2.52 10.12 -16.81
N ARG A 267 -3.21 9.01 -16.49
CA ARG A 267 -2.85 8.16 -15.37
C ARG A 267 -1.67 7.28 -15.77
N GLU A 268 -0.49 7.63 -15.27
CA GLU A 268 0.67 6.78 -15.36
C GLU A 268 0.55 5.62 -14.35
N VAL A 269 0.63 4.40 -14.87
CA VAL A 269 0.62 3.18 -14.10
C VAL A 269 1.69 2.25 -14.64
N SER A 270 2.40 1.57 -13.75
CA SER A 270 3.37 0.56 -14.18
C SER A 270 2.67 -0.63 -14.84
N ALA A 271 3.37 -1.32 -15.75
CA ALA A 271 2.87 -2.55 -16.36
C ALA A 271 2.50 -3.61 -15.31
N ALA A 272 3.30 -3.72 -14.24
CA ALA A 272 3.03 -4.59 -13.11
C ALA A 272 1.74 -4.21 -12.37
N GLU A 273 1.51 -2.92 -12.09
CA GLU A 273 0.26 -2.45 -11.49
C GLU A 273 -0.95 -2.76 -12.37
N CYS A 274 -0.83 -2.51 -13.68
CA CYS A 274 -1.88 -2.84 -14.65
C CYS A 274 -2.20 -4.34 -14.60
N ALA A 275 -1.19 -5.19 -14.68
CA ALA A 275 -1.34 -6.63 -14.59
C ALA A 275 -2.00 -7.05 -13.26
N TYR A 276 -1.63 -6.41 -12.15
CA TYR A 276 -2.21 -6.68 -10.84
C TYR A 276 -3.71 -6.38 -10.81
N ARG A 277 -4.13 -5.26 -11.41
CA ARG A 277 -5.54 -4.85 -11.49
C ARG A 277 -6.34 -5.70 -12.48
N LEU A 278 -5.80 -5.95 -13.67
CA LEU A 278 -6.46 -6.73 -14.73
C LEU A 278 -6.59 -8.21 -14.37
N CYS A 279 -5.64 -8.76 -13.62
CA CYS A 279 -5.73 -10.12 -13.10
C CYS A 279 -6.52 -10.22 -11.79
N HIS A 280 -7.20 -9.15 -11.37
CA HIS A 280 -7.97 -9.09 -10.12
C HIS A 280 -7.18 -9.52 -8.87
N LEU A 281 -5.87 -9.27 -8.86
CA LEU A 281 -5.03 -9.59 -7.72
C LEU A 281 -5.31 -8.60 -6.57
N PRO A 282 -5.47 -9.08 -5.33
CA PRO A 282 -5.88 -8.23 -4.23
C PRO A 282 -4.76 -7.25 -3.85
N LEU A 283 -5.06 -5.95 -3.95
CA LEU A 283 -4.15 -4.85 -3.62
C LEU A 283 -4.07 -4.56 -2.12
N ARG A 284 -4.99 -5.12 -1.33
CA ARG A 284 -5.01 -5.00 0.13
C ARG A 284 -5.66 -6.23 0.74
N GLY A 285 -5.35 -6.48 2.00
CA GLY A 285 -5.97 -7.53 2.80
C GLY A 285 -5.86 -7.26 4.29
N SER A 286 -6.67 -7.96 5.07
CA SER A 286 -6.74 -7.83 6.52
C SER A 286 -7.22 -9.13 7.14
N SER A 287 -6.81 -9.43 8.37
CA SER A 287 -7.42 -10.48 9.20
C SER A 287 -8.88 -10.19 9.54
N ARG A 288 -9.27 -8.91 9.49
CA ARG A 288 -10.62 -8.44 9.80
C ARG A 288 -11.38 -8.12 8.52
N THR A 289 -12.52 -8.79 8.33
CA THR A 289 -13.50 -8.39 7.31
C THR A 289 -14.20 -7.10 7.73
N THR A 290 -14.46 -6.21 6.77
CA THR A 290 -15.25 -5.00 7.02
C THR A 290 -16.68 -5.20 6.56
N VAL A 291 -17.65 -4.88 7.42
CA VAL A 291 -19.07 -4.88 7.07
C VAL A 291 -19.58 -3.45 7.08
N PHE A 292 -20.12 -3.01 5.95
CA PHE A 292 -20.81 -1.73 5.86
C PHE A 292 -22.29 -1.94 6.22
N LEU A 293 -22.75 -1.24 7.26
CA LEU A 293 -24.15 -1.24 7.65
C LEU A 293 -24.80 0.05 7.16
N ASN A 294 -25.69 -0.07 6.17
CA ASN A 294 -26.41 1.06 5.61
C ASN A 294 -27.55 1.50 6.55
N THR A 295 -27.24 2.39 7.48
CA THR A 295 -28.19 2.88 8.50
C THR A 295 -29.22 3.89 7.97
N ARG A 296 -29.39 4.01 6.64
CA ARG A 296 -30.48 4.81 6.07
C ARG A 296 -31.84 4.17 6.35
N LYS A 297 -32.92 4.94 6.18
CA LYS A 297 -34.29 4.42 6.27
C LYS A 297 -34.50 3.25 5.29
N PRO A 298 -35.32 2.23 5.60
CA PRO A 298 -35.50 1.05 4.76
C PRO A 298 -35.74 1.37 3.28
N GLU A 299 -36.54 2.39 2.98
CA GLU A 299 -36.91 2.80 1.62
C GLU A 299 -35.73 3.43 0.84
N GLN A 300 -34.67 3.81 1.54
CA GLN A 300 -33.47 4.45 0.98
C GLN A 300 -32.27 3.51 0.89
N ARG A 301 -32.41 2.25 1.35
CA ARG A 301 -31.34 1.27 1.26
C ARG A 301 -31.30 0.67 -0.14
N TYR A 302 -30.10 0.58 -0.69
CA TYR A 302 -29.89 -0.12 -1.95
C TYR A 302 -29.87 -1.64 -1.72
N TYR A 303 -30.50 -2.37 -2.63
CA TYR A 303 -30.53 -3.83 -2.63
C TYR A 303 -29.61 -4.36 -3.73
N VAL A 304 -28.98 -5.51 -3.47
CA VAL A 304 -28.23 -6.22 -4.50
C VAL A 304 -29.21 -7.06 -5.30
N LEU A 305 -29.21 -6.91 -6.63
CA LEU A 305 -30.03 -7.75 -7.50
C LEU A 305 -29.51 -9.20 -7.48
N LYS A 306 -30.44 -10.14 -7.38
CA LYS A 306 -30.19 -11.57 -7.52
C LYS A 306 -30.34 -11.93 -9.00
N PHE A 307 -29.32 -12.55 -9.56
CA PHE A 307 -29.32 -13.06 -10.93
C PHE A 307 -29.32 -14.59 -10.93
N GLU A 308 -30.09 -15.17 -11.86
CA GLU A 308 -29.98 -16.57 -12.27
C GLU A 308 -29.66 -16.58 -13.76
N GLY A 309 -28.43 -16.97 -14.12
CA GLY A 309 -27.89 -16.68 -15.45
C GLY A 309 -27.76 -15.17 -15.70
N ASN A 310 -28.30 -14.70 -16.83
CA ASN A 310 -28.31 -13.27 -17.20
C ASN A 310 -29.61 -12.56 -16.80
N GLU A 311 -30.53 -13.22 -16.10
CA GLU A 311 -31.83 -12.66 -15.73
C GLU A 311 -31.89 -12.26 -14.25
N ALA A 312 -32.41 -11.06 -13.98
CA ALA A 312 -32.63 -10.58 -12.62
C ALA A 312 -33.92 -11.22 -12.05
N VAL A 313 -33.77 -12.14 -11.10
CA VAL A 313 -34.88 -12.91 -10.50
C VAL A 313 -35.37 -12.35 -9.17
N GLY A 314 -34.75 -11.27 -8.66
CA GLY A 314 -35.20 -10.60 -7.44
C GLY A 314 -34.09 -9.85 -6.72
N MET A 315 -34.22 -9.70 -5.40
CA MET A 315 -33.24 -9.04 -4.54
C MET A 315 -32.59 -10.03 -3.58
N CYS A 316 -31.30 -9.86 -3.33
CA CYS A 316 -30.56 -10.60 -2.32
C CYS A 316 -30.98 -10.12 -0.92
N SER A 317 -31.22 -11.07 -0.02
CA SER A 317 -31.55 -10.77 1.38
C SER A 317 -30.39 -10.08 2.09
N ASN A 318 -30.66 -8.90 2.62
CA ASN A 318 -29.69 -8.04 3.30
C ASN A 318 -29.47 -8.47 4.77
N ILE A 319 -28.56 -7.80 5.48
CA ILE A 319 -28.23 -8.12 6.87
C ILE A 319 -29.36 -7.81 7.86
N PHE A 320 -30.22 -6.83 7.56
CA PHE A 320 -31.34 -6.41 8.41
C PHE A 320 -32.43 -7.48 8.43
N GLU A 321 -32.85 -7.95 7.26
CA GLU A 321 -33.80 -9.07 7.13
C GLU A 321 -33.31 -10.34 7.82
N ARG A 322 -31.99 -10.58 7.78
CA ARG A 322 -31.38 -11.75 8.43
C ARG A 322 -31.37 -11.60 9.95
N TYR A 323 -31.16 -10.38 10.45
CA TYR A 323 -31.20 -10.08 11.88
C TYR A 323 -32.62 -10.21 12.44
N GLU A 324 -33.65 -9.80 11.71
CA GLU A 324 -35.05 -10.07 12.07
C GLU A 324 -35.35 -11.57 12.15
N LYS A 325 -34.69 -12.36 11.29
CA LYS A 325 -34.80 -13.81 11.23
C LYS A 325 -33.78 -14.55 12.10
N ARG A 326 -33.09 -13.85 12.99
CA ARG A 326 -32.13 -14.47 13.92
C ARG A 326 -32.84 -15.52 14.81
N PRO A 327 -32.14 -16.56 15.28
CA PRO A 327 -32.72 -17.53 16.21
C PRO A 327 -33.28 -16.82 17.45
N ARG A 328 -34.36 -17.34 18.02
CA ARG A 328 -34.91 -16.81 19.29
C ARG A 328 -34.21 -17.42 20.50
N GLU A 329 -33.75 -18.65 20.35
CA GLU A 329 -33.03 -19.41 21.37
C GLU A 329 -31.86 -20.13 20.70
N ASP A 330 -30.70 -20.13 21.35
CA ASP A 330 -29.51 -20.84 20.91
C ASP A 330 -28.66 -21.20 22.14
N SER A 331 -27.98 -22.34 22.09
CA SER A 331 -27.17 -22.82 23.21
C SER A 331 -25.87 -22.04 23.42
N GLU A 332 -25.37 -21.36 22.38
CA GLU A 332 -24.08 -20.65 22.39
C GLU A 332 -24.25 -19.13 22.36
N TYR A 333 -25.38 -18.60 21.86
CA TYR A 333 -25.59 -17.16 21.68
C TYR A 333 -26.93 -16.66 22.27
N ASP A 334 -26.86 -15.56 23.03
CA ASP A 334 -28.03 -14.83 23.54
C ASP A 334 -28.58 -13.86 22.48
N PHE A 335 -29.28 -14.40 21.48
CA PHE A 335 -29.88 -13.61 20.41
C PHE A 335 -30.95 -12.59 20.87
N PRO A 336 -31.76 -12.85 21.91
CA PRO A 336 -32.67 -11.84 22.45
C PRO A 336 -31.97 -10.55 22.87
N ASN A 337 -30.78 -10.65 23.49
CA ASN A 337 -30.00 -9.48 23.93
C ASN A 337 -28.91 -9.04 22.95
N MET A 338 -28.82 -9.67 21.78
CA MET A 338 -27.84 -9.34 20.76
C MET A 338 -28.36 -8.24 19.83
N CYS A 339 -27.69 -7.09 19.79
CA CYS A 339 -28.01 -6.00 18.87
C CYS A 339 -27.58 -6.30 17.42
N LEU A 340 -28.06 -5.53 16.44
CA LEU A 340 -27.69 -5.75 15.03
C LEU A 340 -26.19 -5.66 14.82
N LEU A 341 -25.49 -4.75 15.51
CA LEU A 341 -24.06 -4.58 15.35
C LEU A 341 -23.32 -5.86 15.70
N GLU A 342 -23.63 -6.41 16.88
CA GLU A 342 -23.02 -7.64 17.35
C GLU A 342 -23.34 -8.81 16.40
N PHE A 343 -24.59 -8.90 15.93
CA PHE A 343 -24.99 -9.89 14.95
C PHE A 343 -24.19 -9.75 13.64
N ALA A 344 -24.11 -8.55 13.09
CA ALA A 344 -23.38 -8.25 11.87
C ALA A 344 -21.86 -8.45 12.02
N MET A 345 -21.30 -8.29 13.22
CA MET A 345 -19.90 -8.60 13.52
C MET A 345 -19.63 -10.10 13.54
N ARG A 346 -20.56 -10.88 14.13
CA ARG A 346 -20.37 -12.32 14.40
C ARG A 346 -20.79 -13.24 13.26
N PHE A 347 -21.78 -12.86 12.43
CA PHE A 347 -22.37 -13.77 11.44
C PHE A 347 -22.28 -13.25 10.01
N GLU A 348 -21.96 -14.16 9.08
CA GLU A 348 -21.87 -13.88 7.64
C GLU A 348 -22.68 -14.85 6.79
N VAL A 349 -22.96 -14.41 5.56
CA VAL A 349 -23.60 -15.27 4.56
C VAL A 349 -22.56 -16.24 4.01
N ASP A 350 -22.80 -17.54 4.11
CA ASP A 350 -21.97 -18.55 3.47
C ASP A 350 -22.42 -18.71 2.01
N TYR A 351 -21.83 -17.94 1.11
CA TYR A 351 -22.01 -18.16 -0.32
C TYR A 351 -21.26 -19.45 -0.70
N LYS A 352 -21.97 -20.44 -1.25
CA LYS A 352 -21.31 -21.55 -1.92
C LYS A 352 -20.47 -20.96 -3.05
N LYS A 353 -19.15 -21.18 -3.05
CA LYS A 353 -18.35 -20.91 -4.25
C LYS A 353 -18.92 -21.82 -5.35
N ASN A 354 -19.38 -21.25 -6.45
CA ASN A 354 -19.67 -22.05 -7.65
C ASN A 354 -18.32 -22.49 -8.20
N ASP A 355 -18.07 -23.80 -8.21
CA ASP A 355 -16.86 -24.41 -8.75
C ASP A 355 -16.78 -24.32 -10.29
N GLU A 356 -17.81 -23.78 -10.96
CA GLU A 356 -17.97 -23.76 -12.42
C GLU A 356 -17.49 -22.47 -13.12
N VAL A 357 -17.13 -21.40 -12.39
CA VAL A 357 -16.50 -20.22 -13.00
C VAL A 357 -15.01 -20.45 -12.96
N GLU A 358 -14.42 -20.76 -14.13
CA GLU A 358 -12.99 -20.96 -14.43
C GLU A 358 -12.09 -20.95 -13.21
N GLU A 359 -11.46 -22.09 -12.88
CA GLU A 359 -10.39 -22.22 -11.89
C GLU A 359 -9.66 -20.90 -11.74
N ASN A 360 -10.09 -20.11 -10.77
CA ASN A 360 -9.50 -18.81 -10.56
C ASN A 360 -8.25 -19.16 -9.77
N VAL A 361 -7.20 -19.57 -10.50
CA VAL A 361 -5.91 -20.06 -9.98
C VAL A 361 -5.28 -19.03 -9.02
N ASP A 362 -5.80 -17.80 -9.03
CA ASP A 362 -5.40 -16.67 -8.22
C ASP A 362 -6.39 -16.32 -7.07
N ALA A 363 -7.55 -16.97 -6.98
CA ALA A 363 -8.48 -16.80 -5.87
C ALA A 363 -7.83 -17.25 -4.55
N ILE A 364 -8.00 -16.43 -3.53
CA ILE A 364 -7.51 -16.72 -2.18
C ILE A 364 -8.33 -17.90 -1.65
N GLU A 365 -7.75 -19.09 -1.68
CA GLU A 365 -8.11 -20.15 -0.74
C GLU A 365 -7.46 -19.79 0.59
N GLU A 366 -8.18 -19.06 1.44
CA GLU A 366 -7.86 -19.12 2.86
C GLU A 366 -8.05 -20.58 3.27
N GLU A 367 -6.93 -21.24 3.57
CA GLU A 367 -6.92 -22.58 4.17
C GLU A 367 -7.69 -22.47 5.49
N GLN A 368 -8.99 -22.76 5.45
CA GLN A 368 -9.91 -22.70 6.58
C GLN A 368 -9.59 -23.87 7.51
N SER A 369 -8.49 -23.75 8.27
CA SER A 369 -8.18 -24.69 9.34
C SER A 369 -9.27 -24.57 10.41
N GLY A 370 -10.18 -25.56 10.45
CA GLY A 370 -11.27 -25.70 11.42
C GLY A 370 -12.66 -25.70 10.79
N ARG A 371 -13.49 -26.66 11.20
CA ARG A 371 -14.90 -26.85 10.80
C ARG A 371 -15.68 -25.53 11.00
N LYS A 372 -16.26 -24.98 9.93
CA LYS A 372 -17.12 -23.79 10.00
C LYS A 372 -18.30 -24.08 10.94
N LYS A 373 -18.53 -23.19 11.91
CA LYS A 373 -19.74 -23.18 12.74
C LYS A 373 -20.84 -22.40 12.03
N TYR A 374 -22.09 -22.76 12.28
CA TYR A 374 -23.25 -22.17 11.62
C TYR A 374 -24.39 -21.94 12.59
N ILE A 375 -25.15 -20.89 12.32
CA ILE A 375 -26.47 -20.66 12.91
C ILE A 375 -27.54 -20.89 11.84
N THR A 376 -28.73 -21.25 12.26
CA THR A 376 -29.88 -21.46 11.36
C THR A 376 -30.92 -20.40 11.65
N LEU A 377 -31.19 -19.55 10.67
CA LEU A 377 -32.23 -18.52 10.74
C LEU A 377 -33.62 -19.16 10.78
N THR A 378 -34.63 -18.39 11.20
CA THR A 378 -36.03 -18.85 11.27
C THR A 378 -36.60 -19.27 9.91
N ASP A 379 -36.05 -18.75 8.80
CA ASP A 379 -36.39 -19.15 7.42
C ASP A 379 -35.60 -20.37 6.92
N LYS A 380 -34.94 -21.10 7.82
CA LYS A 380 -34.09 -22.28 7.57
C LYS A 380 -32.83 -21.99 6.74
N LYS A 381 -32.54 -20.73 6.42
CA LYS A 381 -31.24 -20.37 5.82
C LYS A 381 -30.14 -20.41 6.87
N ARG A 382 -28.91 -20.68 6.43
CA ARG A 382 -27.75 -20.76 7.31
C ARG A 382 -26.88 -19.52 7.18
N MET A 383 -26.30 -19.10 8.29
CA MET A 383 -25.22 -18.13 8.34
C MET A 383 -24.00 -18.76 9.00
N ALA A 384 -22.82 -18.46 8.48
CA ALA A 384 -21.57 -18.90 9.08
C ALA A 384 -21.22 -17.99 10.26
N VAL A 385 -20.71 -18.59 11.32
CA VAL A 385 -20.10 -17.85 12.43
C VAL A 385 -18.69 -17.45 12.02
N ARG A 386 -18.39 -16.15 12.07
CA ARG A 386 -17.04 -15.67 11.80
C ARG A 386 -16.10 -16.12 12.90
N LYS A 387 -14.95 -16.67 12.50
CA LYS A 387 -13.86 -17.00 13.43
C LYS A 387 -13.29 -15.74 14.09
N ILE A 388 -13.27 -14.64 13.33
CA ILE A 388 -12.77 -13.34 13.75
C ILE A 388 -13.90 -12.33 13.53
N PRO A 389 -14.38 -11.63 14.58
CA PRO A 389 -15.42 -10.62 14.43
C PRO A 389 -15.04 -9.55 13.40
N ALA A 390 -16.02 -9.19 12.56
CA ALA A 390 -15.85 -8.14 11.56
C ALA A 390 -15.73 -6.75 12.23
N VAL A 391 -15.09 -5.82 11.52
CA VAL A 391 -15.13 -4.39 11.87
C VAL A 391 -16.32 -3.76 11.17
N LEU A 392 -17.10 -2.97 11.90
CA LEU A 392 -18.26 -2.28 11.35
C LEU A 392 -17.91 -0.86 10.92
N LEU A 393 -18.36 -0.48 9.73
CA LEU A 393 -18.42 0.92 9.32
C LEU A 393 -19.85 1.41 9.54
N LEU A 394 -20.00 2.38 10.44
CA LEU A 394 -21.28 2.95 10.88
C LEU A 394 -21.27 4.46 10.69
N GLN A 395 -22.42 5.01 10.30
CA GLN A 395 -22.71 6.43 10.47
C GLN A 395 -23.45 6.73 11.79
N TYR A 396 -24.04 5.72 12.46
CA TYR A 396 -24.96 5.88 13.60
C TYR A 396 -24.72 4.87 14.74
N LYS A 397 -25.32 5.13 15.92
CA LYS A 397 -25.25 4.33 17.17
C LYS A 397 -25.79 2.88 17.02
N PRO A 398 -25.41 1.95 17.93
CA PRO A 398 -26.00 0.60 18.03
C PRO A 398 -27.51 0.64 18.28
N TYR A 399 -28.26 -0.33 17.74
CA TYR A 399 -29.72 -0.46 17.95
C TYR A 399 -30.16 -1.93 18.05
N TYR A 400 -31.24 -2.19 18.81
CA TYR A 400 -31.79 -3.53 19.04
C TYR A 400 -32.98 -3.84 18.15
N ASP A 401 -33.78 -2.83 17.82
CA ASP A 401 -34.91 -2.88 16.89
C ASP A 401 -34.79 -1.82 15.77
N GLU A 402 -35.23 -2.13 14.56
CA GLU A 402 -35.18 -1.19 13.43
C GLU A 402 -36.03 0.07 13.65
N SER A 403 -37.09 0.00 14.45
CA SER A 403 -37.89 1.14 14.86
C SER A 403 -37.10 2.18 15.67
N GLU A 404 -35.99 1.79 16.31
CA GLU A 404 -35.07 2.71 16.99
C GLU A 404 -34.27 3.58 16.00
N LEU A 405 -34.12 3.15 14.74
CA LEU A 405 -33.51 3.96 13.67
C LEU A 405 -34.45 5.04 13.13
N LEU A 406 -35.75 4.96 13.43
CA LEU A 406 -36.79 5.86 12.90
C LEU A 406 -36.95 7.15 13.71
N GLY A 407 -35.95 7.53 14.51
CA GLY A 407 -35.91 8.83 15.18
C GLY A 407 -36.01 10.03 14.21
N GLU A 408 -36.43 11.19 14.73
CA GLU A 408 -36.74 12.39 13.93
C GLU A 408 -35.54 12.97 13.14
N LEU A 409 -34.31 12.57 13.47
CA LEU A 409 -33.10 13.15 12.89
C LEU A 409 -32.68 12.41 11.60
N SER A 410 -32.60 13.16 10.50
CA SER A 410 -31.95 12.74 9.26
C SER A 410 -30.46 12.43 9.47
N ALA A 411 -29.87 11.64 8.55
CA ALA A 411 -28.45 11.26 8.59
C ALA A 411 -27.48 12.43 8.82
N ARG A 412 -27.83 13.60 8.27
CA ARG A 412 -27.10 14.86 8.44
C ARG A 412 -27.25 15.40 9.87
N GLU A 413 -28.43 15.35 10.44
CA GLU A 413 -28.72 15.92 11.76
C GLU A 413 -28.07 15.13 12.90
N ALA A 414 -27.97 13.79 12.84
CA ALA A 414 -27.19 13.11 13.88
C ALA A 414 -25.67 13.11 13.63
N PHE A 415 -25.21 13.27 12.38
CA PHE A 415 -23.80 13.60 12.13
C PHE A 415 -23.46 14.95 12.78
N LEU A 416 -24.33 15.96 12.62
CA LEU A 416 -24.21 17.25 13.30
C LEU A 416 -24.31 17.12 14.82
N ALA A 417 -25.18 16.25 15.34
CA ALA A 417 -25.29 16.01 16.78
C ALA A 417 -24.04 15.32 17.38
N CYS A 418 -23.31 14.54 16.57
CA CYS A 418 -22.02 13.97 16.96
C CYS A 418 -20.83 14.85 16.56
N GLU A 419 -21.07 15.99 15.89
CA GLU A 419 -20.04 16.84 15.32
C GLU A 419 -19.15 17.45 16.40
N GLU A 420 -19.71 17.90 17.53
CA GLU A 420 -18.93 18.42 18.66
C GLU A 420 -17.99 17.34 19.22
N THR A 421 -18.47 16.12 19.47
CA THR A 421 -17.61 15.01 19.95
C THR A 421 -16.57 14.57 18.90
N LEU A 422 -16.93 14.61 17.61
CA LEU A 422 -16.00 14.36 16.52
C LEU A 422 -14.97 15.49 16.38
N LYS A 423 -15.36 16.75 16.61
CA LYS A 423 -14.49 17.94 16.65
C LYS A 423 -13.58 17.91 17.85
N GLU A 424 -14.03 17.51 19.04
CA GLU A 424 -13.18 17.31 20.23
C GLU A 424 -12.12 16.22 19.97
N ARG A 425 -12.54 15.07 19.43
CA ARG A 425 -11.62 13.99 19.02
C ARG A 425 -10.70 14.43 17.88
N SER A 426 -11.21 15.22 16.94
CA SER A 426 -10.41 15.79 15.85
C SER A 426 -9.48 16.90 16.33
N ALA A 427 -9.81 17.65 17.38
CA ALA A 427 -8.97 18.67 18.00
C ALA A 427 -7.82 18.02 18.78
N PHE A 428 -8.09 16.88 19.44
CA PHE A 428 -7.04 16.02 19.97
C PHE A 428 -6.10 15.50 18.87
N MET A 429 -6.66 15.05 17.73
CA MET A 429 -5.87 14.66 16.55
C MET A 429 -5.13 15.85 15.90
N GLU A 430 -5.70 17.06 15.92
CA GLU A 430 -5.03 18.28 15.49
C GLU A 430 -3.94 18.70 16.45
N THR A 431 -4.03 18.38 17.74
CA THR A 431 -2.92 18.58 18.68
C THR A 431 -1.73 17.71 18.29
N PHE A 432 -1.98 16.50 17.77
CA PHE A 432 -0.95 15.62 17.20
C PHE A 432 -0.43 16.11 15.85
N ARG A 433 -1.30 16.58 14.95
CA ARG A 433 -0.88 17.17 13.67
C ARG A 433 -0.10 18.46 13.87
N GLU A 434 -0.50 19.29 14.83
CA GLU A 434 0.24 20.48 15.24
C GLU A 434 1.57 20.06 15.86
N ARG A 435 1.65 18.96 16.61
CA ARG A 435 2.93 18.40 17.07
C ARG A 435 3.83 17.96 15.91
N ASP A 436 3.28 17.25 14.93
CA ASP A 436 4.00 16.84 13.71
C ASP A 436 4.39 18.05 12.85
N ARG A 437 3.54 19.09 12.81
CA ARG A 437 3.78 20.36 12.12
C ARG A 437 4.82 21.20 12.86
N GLN A 438 4.83 21.20 14.19
CA GLN A 438 5.85 21.80 15.05
C GLN A 438 7.18 21.06 14.89
N LEU A 439 7.16 19.73 14.71
CA LEU A 439 8.30 18.92 14.30
C LEU A 439 8.79 19.34 12.91
N GLU A 440 7.91 19.46 11.92
CA GLU A 440 8.22 19.93 10.56
C GLU A 440 8.78 21.36 10.55
N ILE A 441 8.19 22.26 11.36
CA ILE A 441 8.61 23.65 11.54
C ILE A 441 9.93 23.71 12.31
N ALA A 442 10.15 22.88 13.33
CA ALA A 442 11.43 22.79 14.04
C ALA A 442 12.54 22.23 13.14
N PHE A 443 12.22 21.26 12.28
CA PHE A 443 13.12 20.80 11.21
C PHE A 443 13.42 21.92 10.22
N THR A 444 12.43 22.74 9.86
CA THR A 444 12.59 23.86 8.95
C THR A 444 13.36 25.03 9.61
N GLN A 445 13.15 25.29 10.90
CA GLN A 445 13.84 26.33 11.68
C GLN A 445 15.29 25.95 12.01
N ALA A 446 15.58 24.69 12.32
CA ALA A 446 16.94 24.18 12.45
C ALA A 446 17.69 24.24 11.10
N HIS A 447 16.96 24.15 9.98
CA HIS A 447 17.53 24.36 8.64
C HIS A 447 17.69 25.84 8.30
N ALA A 448 16.75 26.69 8.71
CA ALA A 448 16.77 28.14 8.51
C ALA A 448 17.95 28.81 9.24
N PHE A 449 18.32 28.34 10.43
CA PHE A 449 19.51 28.85 11.14
C PHE A 449 20.84 28.55 10.42
N ASN A 450 20.91 27.49 9.59
CA ASN A 450 22.05 27.22 8.72
C ASN A 450 22.02 28.04 7.41
N LEU A 451 20.85 28.54 7.01
CA LEU A 451 20.64 29.37 5.82
C LEU A 451 20.88 30.87 6.07
N LEU A 452 20.93 31.31 7.34
CA LEU A 452 21.21 32.71 7.70
C LEU A 452 22.69 33.14 7.49
N GLY A 453 23.53 32.27 6.93
CA GLY A 453 24.94 32.58 6.64
C GLY A 453 25.17 33.46 5.40
N ASN A 454 24.21 33.53 4.45
CA ASN A 454 24.31 34.39 3.26
C ASN A 454 22.91 34.68 2.65
N PRO A 455 22.27 35.79 3.05
CA PRO A 455 20.92 36.15 2.61
C PRO A 455 20.80 36.63 1.15
N GLU A 456 21.92 36.90 0.46
CA GLU A 456 21.90 37.63 -0.81
C GLU A 456 21.76 36.74 -2.07
N GLU A 457 22.04 35.43 -2.00
CA GLU A 457 21.94 34.54 -3.18
C GLU A 457 20.54 33.93 -3.42
N VAL A 458 19.66 33.90 -2.41
CA VAL A 458 18.37 33.19 -2.51
C VAL A 458 17.26 34.07 -3.12
N VAL A 459 17.31 35.38 -2.91
CA VAL A 459 16.25 36.30 -3.37
C VAL A 459 16.22 36.45 -4.89
N GLN A 460 17.34 36.20 -5.58
CA GLN A 460 17.37 36.21 -7.05
C GLN A 460 16.82 34.93 -7.70
N ALA A 461 16.78 33.79 -6.99
CA ALA A 461 16.40 32.51 -7.59
C ALA A 461 14.89 32.22 -7.56
N GLU A 462 14.12 32.86 -6.66
CA GLU A 462 12.69 32.56 -6.48
C GLU A 462 11.73 33.52 -7.24
N LEU A 463 12.25 34.58 -7.88
CA LEU A 463 11.43 35.60 -8.55
C LEU A 463 11.40 35.50 -10.09
N GLU A 464 12.05 34.51 -10.72
CA GLU A 464 12.12 34.36 -12.19
C GLU A 464 11.47 33.06 -12.73
N GLU A 465 10.43 32.51 -12.10
CA GLU A 465 9.51 31.60 -12.81
C GLU A 465 8.35 32.41 -13.41
N GLU A 466 8.67 33.28 -14.37
CA GLU A 466 7.68 33.77 -15.31
C GLU A 466 7.19 32.62 -16.20
N ALA A 467 5.90 32.62 -16.50
CA ALA A 467 5.31 31.71 -17.48
C ALA A 467 6.02 31.90 -18.83
N VAL A 468 6.89 30.95 -19.18
CA VAL A 468 7.61 30.95 -20.46
C VAL A 468 6.58 31.01 -21.60
N PRO A 469 6.56 32.09 -22.40
CA PRO A 469 5.70 32.14 -23.58
C PRO A 469 6.08 31.00 -24.52
N GLU A 470 5.12 30.42 -25.25
CA GLU A 470 5.41 29.47 -26.33
C GLU A 470 6.31 30.18 -27.38
N GLN A 471 7.62 30.01 -27.25
CA GLN A 471 8.58 30.44 -28.27
C GLN A 471 8.61 29.36 -29.36
N LEU A 472 8.24 29.77 -30.57
CA LEU A 472 8.47 28.97 -31.76
C LEU A 472 9.98 28.80 -31.95
N MET A 473 10.43 27.55 -31.92
CA MET A 473 11.81 27.16 -32.20
C MET A 473 12.17 27.56 -33.64
N THR A 474 13.34 28.17 -33.84
CA THR A 474 13.84 28.49 -35.19
C THR A 474 14.32 27.22 -35.90
N ASP A 475 14.38 27.25 -37.23
CA ASP A 475 14.86 26.11 -38.02
C ASP A 475 16.28 25.66 -37.61
N GLU A 476 17.16 26.60 -37.26
CA GLU A 476 18.53 26.32 -36.83
C GLU A 476 18.58 25.65 -35.44
N GLN A 477 17.71 26.07 -34.52
CA GLN A 477 17.55 25.43 -33.21
C GLN A 477 16.97 24.02 -33.35
N PHE A 478 16.00 23.84 -34.25
CA PHE A 478 15.41 22.54 -34.55
C PHE A 478 16.44 21.57 -35.11
N GLU A 479 17.27 22.03 -36.05
CA GLU A 479 18.37 21.25 -36.62
C GLU A 479 19.41 20.86 -35.56
N THR A 480 19.73 21.78 -34.64
CA THR A 480 20.63 21.52 -33.52
C THR A 480 20.07 20.42 -32.61
N VAL A 481 18.79 20.49 -32.24
CA VAL A 481 18.12 19.48 -31.41
C VAL A 481 18.05 18.14 -32.14
N ARG A 482 17.74 18.13 -33.44
CA ARG A 482 17.68 16.91 -34.27
C ARG A 482 19.04 16.20 -34.33
N ASN A 483 20.13 16.96 -34.43
CA ASN A 483 21.49 16.42 -34.47
C ASN A 483 21.95 15.87 -33.11
N ALA A 484 21.40 16.38 -32.00
CA ALA A 484 21.69 15.91 -30.65
C ALA A 484 20.92 14.64 -30.25
N LEU A 485 19.94 14.19 -31.03
CA LEU A 485 19.16 12.97 -30.73
C LEU A 485 20.04 11.73 -30.77
N ASN A 486 19.90 10.88 -29.74
CA ASN A 486 20.48 9.54 -29.77
C ASN A 486 19.75 8.64 -30.80
N VAL A 487 20.31 7.46 -31.09
CA VAL A 487 19.80 6.58 -32.17
C VAL A 487 18.31 6.23 -31.98
N GLN A 488 17.90 5.87 -30.76
CA GLN A 488 16.50 5.49 -30.47
C GLN A 488 15.55 6.68 -30.58
N GLN A 489 15.96 7.86 -30.10
CA GLN A 489 15.20 9.10 -30.22
C GLN A 489 15.05 9.52 -31.69
N ARG A 490 16.10 9.34 -32.49
CA ARG A 490 16.11 9.65 -33.93
C ARG A 490 15.20 8.71 -34.71
N ASP A 491 15.16 7.43 -34.36
CA ASP A 491 14.28 6.45 -34.98
C ASP A 491 12.81 6.75 -34.68
N LEU A 492 12.49 7.08 -33.42
CA LEU A 492 11.15 7.50 -33.02
C LEU A 492 10.73 8.80 -33.73
N PHE A 493 11.63 9.79 -33.76
CA PHE A 493 11.42 11.05 -34.47
C PHE A 493 11.09 10.79 -35.94
N ASN A 494 11.90 10.00 -36.64
CA ASN A 494 11.69 9.64 -38.04
C ASN A 494 10.35 8.92 -38.26
N LEU A 495 9.97 8.01 -37.36
CA LEU A 495 8.70 7.29 -37.44
C LEU A 495 7.49 8.23 -37.31
N VAL A 496 7.54 9.16 -36.35
CA VAL A 496 6.51 10.18 -36.14
C VAL A 496 6.45 11.11 -37.36
N THR A 497 7.59 11.62 -37.83
CA THR A 497 7.67 12.50 -39.00
C THR A 497 7.08 11.86 -40.24
N ARG A 498 7.40 10.58 -40.53
CA ARG A 498 6.83 9.85 -41.67
C ARG A 498 5.31 9.73 -41.56
N SER A 499 4.78 9.44 -40.37
CA SER A 499 3.33 9.35 -40.20
C SER A 499 2.64 10.71 -40.42
N ILE A 500 3.24 11.80 -39.92
CA ILE A 500 2.71 13.15 -40.16
C ILE A 500 2.69 13.45 -41.67
N GLN A 501 3.79 13.16 -42.39
CA GLN A 501 3.85 13.35 -43.84
C GLN A 501 2.80 12.53 -44.58
N GLN A 502 2.58 11.28 -44.18
CA GLN A 502 1.55 10.42 -44.77
C GLN A 502 0.12 10.94 -44.51
N GLN A 503 -0.13 11.48 -43.32
CA GLN A 503 -1.41 12.11 -42.99
C GLN A 503 -1.63 13.41 -43.78
N MET A 504 -0.59 14.23 -43.94
CA MET A 504 -0.63 15.43 -44.79
C MET A 504 -0.87 15.08 -46.26
N ALA A 505 -0.40 13.91 -46.72
CA ALA A 505 -0.67 13.38 -48.05
C ALA A 505 -2.04 12.69 -48.20
N GLY A 506 -2.91 12.73 -47.18
CA GLY A 506 -4.29 12.24 -47.23
C GLY A 506 -4.51 10.83 -46.68
N SER A 507 -3.52 10.22 -46.01
CA SER A 507 -3.72 8.92 -45.34
C SER A 507 -4.60 9.06 -44.08
N ASN A 508 -5.57 8.16 -43.94
CA ASN A 508 -6.42 8.04 -42.74
C ASN A 508 -5.78 7.17 -41.64
N GLU A 509 -4.61 6.57 -41.87
CA GLU A 509 -3.90 5.82 -40.85
C GLU A 509 -3.24 6.74 -39.83
N ARG A 510 -3.72 6.66 -38.59
CA ARG A 510 -3.13 7.37 -37.45
C ARG A 510 -2.10 6.48 -36.77
N LEU A 511 -0.87 6.97 -36.66
CA LEU A 511 0.16 6.32 -35.86
C LEU A 511 -0.29 6.24 -34.40
N LYS A 512 -0.39 5.01 -33.90
CA LYS A 512 -0.66 4.71 -32.49
C LYS A 512 0.65 4.25 -31.88
N LEU A 513 1.34 5.16 -31.19
CA LEU A 513 2.55 4.84 -30.44
C LEU A 513 2.19 4.63 -28.99
N PHE A 514 2.69 3.53 -28.42
CA PHE A 514 2.75 3.34 -26.98
C PHE A 514 4.17 3.68 -26.56
N VAL A 515 4.38 4.89 -26.06
CA VAL A 515 5.68 5.33 -25.55
C VAL A 515 5.71 5.05 -24.07
N THR A 516 6.46 4.04 -23.66
CA THR A 516 6.82 3.86 -22.26
C THR A 516 8.02 4.74 -21.97
N GLY A 517 7.89 5.71 -21.06
CA GLY A 517 9.07 6.32 -20.47
C GLY A 517 9.89 5.26 -19.75
N GLY A 518 11.21 5.46 -19.64
CA GLY A 518 12.00 4.68 -18.69
C GLY A 518 11.33 4.81 -17.34
N ALA A 519 10.87 3.70 -16.76
CA ALA A 519 10.44 3.70 -15.37
C ALA A 519 11.55 4.40 -14.58
N GLY A 520 11.22 5.45 -13.82
CA GLY A 520 12.21 6.23 -13.11
C GLY A 520 12.93 5.35 -12.08
N VAL A 521 14.01 4.67 -12.48
CA VAL A 521 14.96 4.01 -11.60
C VAL A 521 16.01 5.03 -11.25
N ASP A 522 15.51 6.03 -10.58
CA ASP A 522 16.29 6.90 -9.78
C ASP A 522 16.54 6.07 -8.50
N ASP A 523 17.43 5.06 -8.57
CA ASP A 523 18.39 4.65 -7.51
C ASP A 523 19.00 3.26 -7.67
N THR A 524 20.32 3.29 -7.59
CA THR A 524 21.34 2.26 -7.65
C THR A 524 21.09 1.04 -6.75
N SER A 525 20.79 -0.12 -7.35
CA SER A 525 21.36 -1.46 -7.03
C SER A 525 20.65 -2.59 -7.81
N ASP A 526 21.43 -3.57 -8.27
CA ASP A 526 21.11 -4.48 -9.38
C ASP A 526 19.95 -5.50 -9.25
N HIS A 527 19.05 -5.40 -8.28
CA HIS A 527 18.15 -6.53 -8.00
C HIS A 527 16.78 -6.08 -7.50
N PHE A 528 15.75 -6.21 -8.35
CA PHE A 528 14.30 -6.19 -8.05
C PHE A 528 13.93 -5.84 -6.60
N ILE A 529 14.01 -4.57 -6.22
CA ILE A 529 13.75 -4.19 -4.84
C ILE A 529 12.25 -4.19 -4.60
N THR A 530 11.82 -5.30 -4.02
CA THR A 530 10.52 -5.48 -3.39
C THR A 530 10.65 -5.01 -1.96
N ARG A 531 10.33 -3.73 -1.69
CA ARG A 531 10.46 -3.20 -0.33
C ARG A 531 9.34 -3.73 0.55
N LEU A 532 9.72 -4.27 1.70
CA LEU A 532 8.79 -4.81 2.70
C LEU A 532 8.81 -3.94 3.96
N TYR A 533 7.70 -3.29 4.27
CA TYR A 533 7.54 -2.60 5.55
C TYR A 533 6.70 -3.46 6.47
N ILE A 534 7.23 -3.75 7.66
CA ILE A 534 6.51 -4.52 8.67
C ILE A 534 6.47 -3.70 9.95
N MET A 535 5.27 -3.44 10.45
CA MET A 535 5.09 -2.86 11.78
C MET A 535 4.48 -3.88 12.73
N ILE A 536 5.06 -3.97 13.92
CA ILE A 536 4.60 -4.83 15.01
C ILE A 536 4.11 -3.93 16.15
N PRO A 537 2.85 -4.00 16.60
CA PRO A 537 2.30 -3.25 17.72
C PRO A 537 2.85 -3.72 19.06
#